data_AF-A0A915CD30-F1
#
_entry.id   AF-A0A915CD30-F1
#
_cell.length_a   1.000
_cell.length_b   1.000
_cell.length_c   1.000
_cell.angle_alpha   90.00
_cell.angle_beta   90.00
_cell.angle_gamma   90.00
#
_symmetry.space_group_name_H-M   'P 1'
#
loop_
_entity.id
_entity.type
_entity.pdbx_description
1 polymer ?
#
loop_
_entity_poly.entity_id
_entity_poly.type
_entity_poly.pdbx_seq_one_letter_code
_entity_poly.pdbx_strand_id
1 'polypeptide(L)'
;MWEGNTLRAIIDWQLAHCGSITEDIMRVLSTCVSVTSRKRLTKPLLSYYYTKLKNKMADCGKTLPFTFADVEDSYRSTLLYTAAMTIFAAAVWSNSAVLKDGSANETQRINEIFDRTKSIIEEAVEATSIS
;
A
#
# COMPACT_ATOMS: atom_id res chain seq x y z
N MET A 1 -2.62 15.50 -7.25
CA MET A 1 -3.77 16.42 -7.15
C MET A 1 -4.94 15.86 -7.95
N TRP A 2 -6.13 15.87 -7.35
CA TRP A 2 -7.38 15.42 -7.98
C TRP A 2 -8.16 16.63 -8.46
N GLU A 3 -8.85 16.52 -9.60
CA GLU A 3 -9.88 17.47 -10.02
C GLU A 3 -11.20 16.72 -10.19
N GLY A 4 -12.15 16.98 -9.29
CA GLY A 4 -13.31 16.11 -9.14
C GLY A 4 -12.87 14.67 -8.86
N ASN A 5 -13.31 13.73 -9.71
CA ASN A 5 -12.96 12.32 -9.62
C ASN A 5 -11.85 11.89 -10.60
N THR A 6 -11.10 12.86 -11.14
CA THR A 6 -10.01 12.61 -12.11
C THR A 6 -8.65 12.88 -11.49
N LEU A 7 -7.75 11.89 -11.57
CA LEU A 7 -6.36 12.04 -11.18
C LEU A 7 -5.65 12.96 -12.19
N ARG A 8 -5.23 14.17 -11.76
CA ARG A 8 -4.51 15.11 -12.63
C ARG A 8 -3.01 14.92 -12.60
N ALA A 9 -2.45 14.71 -11.41
CA ALA A 9 -1.01 14.58 -11.22
C ALA A 9 -0.67 13.79 -9.97
N ILE A 10 0.44 13.06 -10.00
CA ILE A 10 1.14 12.54 -8.82
C ILE A 10 2.32 13.48 -8.56
N ILE A 11 2.40 14.01 -7.35
CA ILE A 11 3.40 15.03 -6.95
C ILE A 11 4.16 14.52 -5.71
N ASP A 12 5.09 15.33 -5.18
CA ASP A 12 5.82 15.03 -3.94
C ASP A 12 6.68 13.76 -4.00
N TRP A 13 7.49 13.65 -5.06
CA TRP A 13 8.37 12.52 -5.38
C TRP A 13 9.59 12.35 -4.46
N GLN A 14 9.68 13.07 -3.34
CA GLN A 14 10.85 13.05 -2.44
C GLN A 14 11.13 11.67 -1.80
N LEU A 15 10.16 10.75 -1.82
CA LEU A 15 10.30 9.37 -1.33
C LEU A 15 10.31 8.34 -2.47
N ALA A 16 10.27 8.80 -3.73
CA ALA A 16 10.31 7.92 -4.88
C ALA A 16 11.69 7.30 -5.03
N HIS A 17 11.72 5.99 -5.26
CA HIS A 17 12.94 5.22 -5.40
C HIS A 17 12.69 3.96 -6.24
N CYS A 18 13.75 3.30 -6.66
CA CYS A 18 13.65 2.00 -7.31
C CYS A 18 13.35 0.92 -6.25
N GLY A 19 12.07 0.63 -6.06
CA GLY A 19 11.58 -0.38 -5.13
C GLY A 19 10.86 -1.54 -5.84
N SER A 20 10.17 -2.37 -5.05
CA SER A 20 9.29 -3.38 -5.61
C SER A 20 8.07 -2.73 -6.26
N ILE A 21 7.63 -3.27 -7.40
CA ILE A 21 6.38 -2.86 -8.06
C ILE A 21 5.14 -3.02 -7.18
N THR A 22 5.20 -3.86 -6.14
CA THR A 22 4.09 -4.08 -5.21
C THR A 22 4.09 -3.09 -4.05
N GLU A 23 5.22 -2.42 -3.80
CA GLU A 23 5.38 -1.50 -2.69
C GLU A 23 4.45 -0.29 -2.82
N ASP A 24 4.37 0.32 -4.01
CA ASP A 24 3.49 1.46 -4.26
C ASP A 24 2.01 1.11 -3.99
N ILE A 25 1.58 -0.06 -4.49
CA ILE A 25 0.20 -0.55 -4.29
C ILE A 25 -0.05 -0.82 -2.81
N MET A 26 0.88 -1.49 -2.13
CA MET A 26 0.81 -1.76 -0.71
C MET A 26 0.73 -0.46 0.10
N ARG A 27 1.52 0.56 -0.27
CA ARG A 27 1.56 1.84 0.43
C ARG A 27 0.24 2.59 0.32
N VAL A 28 -0.36 2.65 -0.87
CA VAL A 28 -1.67 3.26 -1.06
C VAL A 28 -2.74 2.50 -0.27
N LEU A 29 -2.76 1.17 -0.35
CA LEU A 29 -3.80 0.38 0.33
C LEU A 29 -3.66 0.35 1.85
N SER A 30 -2.44 0.40 2.39
CA SER A 30 -2.21 0.41 3.84
C SER A 30 -2.49 1.77 4.48
N THR A 31 -2.49 2.86 3.72
CA THR A 31 -2.62 4.23 4.26
C THR A 31 -3.93 4.93 3.92
N CYS A 32 -4.61 4.54 2.84
CA CYS A 32 -5.76 5.29 2.32
C CYS A 32 -7.11 4.59 2.47
N VAL A 33 -7.15 3.31 2.84
CA VAL A 33 -8.40 2.55 2.94
C VAL A 33 -8.50 1.78 4.26
N SER A 34 -9.71 1.37 4.62
CA SER A 34 -9.93 0.50 5.79
C SER A 34 -9.27 -0.86 5.61
N VAL A 35 -8.98 -1.55 6.72
CA VAL A 35 -8.40 -2.91 6.72
C VAL A 35 -9.22 -3.87 5.86
N THR A 36 -10.56 -3.83 5.99
CA THR A 36 -11.48 -4.65 5.20
C THR A 36 -11.34 -4.38 3.71
N SER A 37 -11.25 -3.11 3.32
CA SER A 37 -11.10 -2.72 1.91
C SER A 37 -9.75 -3.14 1.36
N ARG A 38 -8.66 -2.96 2.12
CA ARG A 38 -7.31 -3.43 1.75
C ARG A 38 -7.33 -4.93 1.46
N LYS A 39 -7.74 -5.76 2.43
CA LYS A 39 -7.76 -7.23 2.29
C LYS A 39 -8.59 -7.67 1.08
N ARG A 40 -9.74 -7.03 0.85
CA ARG A 40 -10.60 -7.32 -0.31
C ARG A 40 -9.98 -6.90 -1.65
N LEU A 41 -9.30 -5.76 -1.71
CA LEU A 41 -8.85 -5.13 -2.96
C LEU A 41 -7.42 -5.52 -3.36
N THR A 42 -6.57 -5.98 -2.44
CA THR A 42 -5.16 -6.29 -2.72
C THR A 42 -4.99 -7.21 -3.94
N LYS A 43 -5.55 -8.42 -3.89
CA LYS A 43 -5.36 -9.40 -4.98
C LYS A 43 -5.96 -8.95 -6.32
N PRO A 44 -7.19 -8.40 -6.37
CA PRO A 44 -7.73 -7.81 -7.59
C PRO A 44 -6.86 -6.69 -8.18
N LEU A 45 -6.31 -5.81 -7.35
CA LEU A 45 -5.47 -4.70 -7.82
C LEU A 45 -4.11 -5.16 -8.31
N LEU A 46 -3.46 -6.12 -7.63
CA LEU A 46 -2.22 -6.72 -8.11
C LEU A 46 -2.43 -7.41 -9.47
N SER A 47 -3.54 -8.13 -9.63
CA SER A 47 -3.88 -8.79 -10.88
C SER A 47 -4.11 -7.77 -12.01
N TYR A 48 -4.90 -6.73 -11.74
CA TYR A 48 -5.14 -5.66 -12.69
C TYR A 48 -3.83 -4.96 -13.11
N TYR A 49 -2.97 -4.64 -12.13
CA TYR A 49 -1.66 -4.03 -12.38
C TYR A 49 -0.78 -4.92 -13.25
N TYR A 50 -0.65 -6.21 -12.91
CA TYR A 50 0.10 -7.18 -13.69
C TYR A 50 -0.40 -7.28 -15.14
N THR A 51 -1.72 -7.39 -15.34
CA THR A 51 -2.32 -7.45 -16.68
C THR A 51 -2.04 -6.17 -17.48
N LYS A 52 -2.15 -5.00 -16.86
CA LYS A 52 -1.86 -3.73 -17.54
C LYS A 52 -0.40 -3.60 -17.91
N LEU A 53 0.51 -3.97 -17.00
CA LEU A 53 1.95 -3.94 -17.26
C LEU A 53 2.33 -4.93 -18.38
N LYS A 54 1.79 -6.15 -18.34
CA LYS A 54 1.98 -7.15 -19.40
C LYS A 54 1.53 -6.63 -20.76
N ASN A 55 0.34 -6.04 -20.84
CA ASN A 55 -0.18 -5.49 -22.09
C ASN A 55 0.68 -4.33 -22.59
N LYS A 56 1.11 -3.43 -21.70
CA LYS A 56 1.99 -2.30 -22.06
C LYS A 56 3.36 -2.74 -22.54
N MET A 57 3.92 -3.82 -21.99
CA MET A 57 5.16 -4.40 -22.49
C MET A 57 4.96 -5.03 -23.87
N ALA A 58 3.84 -5.71 -24.09
CA ALA A 58 3.49 -6.30 -25.38
C ALA A 58 3.29 -5.23 -26.47
N ASP A 59 2.66 -4.09 -26.15
CA ASP A 59 2.52 -2.92 -27.04
C ASP A 59 3.90 -2.43 -27.55
N CYS A 60 4.96 -2.62 -26.75
CA CYS A 60 6.35 -2.25 -27.06
C CYS A 60 7.18 -3.43 -27.62
N GLY A 61 6.55 -4.55 -27.99
CA GLY A 61 7.23 -5.74 -28.51
C GLY A 61 8.07 -6.50 -27.47
N LYS A 62 7.82 -6.30 -26.18
CA LYS A 62 8.55 -6.95 -25.07
C LYS A 62 7.65 -7.92 -24.30
N THR A 63 8.25 -8.96 -23.77
CA THR A 63 7.59 -9.87 -22.82
C THR A 63 7.93 -9.45 -21.39
N LEU A 64 6.96 -9.63 -20.47
CA LEU A 64 7.21 -9.41 -19.06
C LEU A 64 8.12 -10.54 -18.52
N PRO A 65 9.21 -10.23 -17.82
CA PRO A 65 10.18 -11.25 -17.40
C PRO A 65 9.76 -12.01 -16.14
N PHE A 66 8.54 -11.79 -15.63
CA PHE A 66 8.01 -12.40 -14.42
C PHE A 66 6.52 -12.75 -14.56
N THR A 67 6.09 -13.67 -13.72
CA THR A 67 4.73 -14.20 -13.62
C THR A 67 3.91 -13.43 -12.58
N PHE A 68 2.60 -13.69 -12.53
CA PHE A 68 1.77 -13.13 -11.47
C PHE A 68 2.11 -13.73 -10.09
N ALA A 69 2.59 -14.97 -10.03
CA ALA A 69 3.04 -15.58 -8.78
C ALA A 69 4.24 -14.81 -8.19
N ASP A 70 5.19 -14.39 -9.04
CA ASP A 70 6.32 -13.55 -8.62
C ASP A 70 5.86 -12.21 -8.05
N VAL A 71 4.74 -11.65 -8.54
CA VAL A 71 4.13 -10.45 -7.98
C VAL A 71 3.54 -10.73 -6.59
N GLU A 72 2.84 -11.86 -6.41
CA GLU A 72 2.31 -12.26 -5.10
C GLU A 72 3.44 -12.51 -4.08
N ASP A 73 4.55 -13.12 -4.52
CA ASP A 73 5.74 -13.31 -3.69
C ASP A 73 6.39 -11.97 -3.34
N SER A 74 6.56 -11.07 -4.31
CA SER A 74 7.10 -9.74 -4.06
C SER A 74 6.23 -8.95 -3.07
N TYR A 75 4.91 -9.03 -3.18
CA TYR A 75 3.99 -8.43 -2.22
C TYR A 75 4.22 -8.97 -0.80
N ARG A 76 4.34 -10.29 -0.65
CA ARG A 76 4.65 -10.93 0.63
C ARG A 76 5.97 -10.41 1.22
N SER A 77 7.03 -10.33 0.42
CA SER A 77 8.33 -9.80 0.86
C SER A 77 8.27 -8.34 1.30
N THR A 78 7.35 -7.53 0.75
CA THR A 78 7.18 -6.13 1.15
C THR A 78 6.41 -5.93 2.47
N LEU A 79 5.77 -6.96 3.03
CA LEU A 79 4.95 -6.85 4.24
C LEU A 79 5.77 -6.37 5.45
N LEU A 80 6.98 -6.91 5.65
CA LEU A 80 7.81 -6.56 6.80
C LEU A 80 8.26 -5.09 6.74
N TYR A 81 8.71 -4.64 5.57
CA TYR A 81 9.04 -3.23 5.34
C TYR A 81 7.82 -2.33 5.58
N THR A 82 6.66 -2.72 5.07
CA THR A 82 5.41 -1.98 5.25
C THR A 82 5.00 -1.93 6.72
N ALA A 83 5.18 -3.02 7.48
CA ALA A 83 4.92 -3.06 8.91
C ALA A 83 5.78 -2.04 9.65
N ALA A 84 7.09 -2.01 9.38
CA ALA A 84 8.00 -1.03 9.98
C ALA A 84 7.58 0.42 9.66
N MET A 85 7.23 0.69 8.40
CA MET A 85 6.79 2.02 7.96
C MET A 85 5.46 2.45 8.58
N THR A 86 4.51 1.52 8.74
CA THR A 86 3.20 1.80 9.35
C THR A 86 3.29 1.96 10.87
N ILE A 87 4.22 1.27 11.55
CA ILE A 87 4.55 1.52 12.96
C ILE A 87 5.08 2.93 13.13
N PHE A 88 6.07 3.31 12.33
CA PHE A 88 6.63 4.67 12.36
C PHE A 88 5.55 5.72 12.09
N ALA A 89 4.74 5.53 11.05
CA ALA A 89 3.65 6.43 10.71
C ALA A 89 2.62 6.54 11.85
N ALA A 90 2.20 5.43 12.46
CA ALA A 90 1.29 5.46 13.59
C ALA A 90 1.87 6.24 14.78
N ALA A 91 3.14 6.02 15.11
CA ALA A 91 3.80 6.73 16.21
C ALA A 91 3.90 8.24 15.95
N VAL A 92 4.33 8.64 14.75
CA VAL A 92 4.51 10.07 14.39
C VAL A 92 3.18 10.79 14.27
N TRP A 93 2.23 10.21 13.53
CA TRP A 93 1.01 10.92 13.17
C TRP A 93 -0.04 10.92 14.27
N SER A 94 -0.13 9.87 15.09
CA SER A 94 -1.15 9.75 16.17
C SER A 94 -1.07 10.85 17.22
N ASN A 95 0.09 11.48 17.39
CA ASN A 95 0.28 12.59 18.33
C ASN A 95 0.50 13.95 17.65
N SER A 96 0.36 14.03 16.33
CA SER A 96 0.57 15.25 15.56
C SER A 96 -0.75 15.97 15.28
N ALA A 97 -0.67 17.27 14.98
CA ALA A 97 -1.81 18.08 14.52
C ALA A 97 -2.43 17.56 13.21
N VAL A 98 -1.76 16.66 12.48
CA VAL A 98 -2.33 16.02 11.29
C VAL A 98 -3.53 15.17 11.65
N LEU A 99 -3.48 14.40 12.75
CA LEU A 99 -4.60 13.56 13.20
C LEU A 99 -5.33 14.17 14.40
N LYS A 100 -4.62 14.93 15.25
CA LYS A 100 -5.18 15.65 16.40
C LYS A 100 -5.54 17.08 16.02
N ASP A 101 -6.62 17.22 15.27
CA ASP A 101 -7.12 18.52 14.81
C ASP A 101 -8.33 19.04 15.62
N GLY A 102 -8.74 18.34 16.68
CA GLY A 102 -9.90 18.70 17.50
C GLY A 102 -11.25 18.46 16.81
N SER A 103 -11.26 17.81 15.63
CA SER A 103 -12.50 17.47 14.94
C SER A 103 -13.22 16.31 15.61
N ALA A 104 -14.53 16.19 15.36
CA ALA A 104 -15.34 15.07 15.85
C ALA A 104 -14.83 13.69 15.35
N ASN A 105 -14.03 13.67 14.28
CA ASN A 105 -13.49 12.45 13.67
C ASN A 105 -12.08 12.09 14.17
N GLU A 106 -11.48 12.87 15.06
CA GLU A 106 -10.11 12.67 15.56
C GLU A 106 -9.90 11.24 16.08
N THR A 107 -10.75 10.80 17.02
CA THR A 107 -10.65 9.44 17.59
C THR A 107 -10.79 8.35 16.52
N GLN A 108 -11.69 8.54 15.56
CA GLN A 108 -11.87 7.59 14.46
C GLN A 108 -10.61 7.49 13.61
N ARG A 109 -9.98 8.61 13.25
CA ARG A 109 -8.77 8.64 12.42
C ARG A 109 -7.56 8.01 13.13
N ILE A 110 -7.44 8.25 14.44
CA ILE A 110 -6.40 7.64 15.28
C ILE A 110 -6.63 6.13 15.37
N ASN A 111 -7.87 5.67 15.59
CA ASN A 111 -8.17 4.24 15.61
C ASN A 111 -7.88 3.60 14.25
N GLU A 112 -8.24 4.26 13.15
CA GLU A 112 -8.04 3.72 11.81
C GLU A 112 -6.56 3.52 11.47
N ILE A 113 -5.66 4.45 11.87
CA ILE A 113 -4.22 4.26 11.67
C ILE A 113 -3.69 3.08 12.50
N PHE A 114 -4.15 2.91 13.74
CA PHE A 114 -3.74 1.76 14.57
C PHE A 114 -4.29 0.43 14.04
N ASP A 115 -5.53 0.39 13.56
CA ASP A 115 -6.13 -0.81 12.96
C ASP A 115 -5.37 -1.23 11.70
N ARG A 116 -5.02 -0.29 10.83
CA ARG A 116 -4.21 -0.53 9.63
C ARG A 116 -2.83 -1.06 10.00
N THR A 117 -2.14 -0.42 10.94
CA THR A 117 -0.81 -0.85 11.41
C THR A 117 -0.86 -2.25 12.01
N LYS A 118 -1.80 -2.51 12.94
CA LYS A 118 -1.98 -3.83 13.56
C LYS A 118 -2.20 -4.92 12.50
N SER A 119 -3.10 -4.67 11.55
CA SER A 119 -3.41 -5.66 10.52
C SER A 119 -2.23 -5.99 9.59
N ILE A 120 -1.33 -5.04 9.32
CA ILE A 120 -0.14 -5.30 8.52
C ILE A 120 0.91 -6.07 9.34
N ILE A 121 1.07 -5.77 10.63
CA ILE A 121 1.97 -6.51 11.52
C ILE A 121 1.54 -7.98 11.60
N GLU A 122 0.25 -8.24 11.81
CA GLU A 122 -0.30 -9.60 11.86
C GLU A 122 0.02 -10.38 10.57
N GLU A 123 -0.25 -9.78 9.40
CA GLU A 123 0.09 -10.40 8.11
C GLU A 123 1.59 -10.60 7.90
N ALA A 124 2.43 -9.67 8.36
CA ALA A 124 3.88 -9.80 8.27
C ALA A 124 4.39 -10.96 9.14
N VAL A 125 3.88 -11.09 10.37
CA VAL A 125 4.22 -12.19 11.29
C VAL A 125 3.79 -13.53 10.71
N GLU A 126 2.56 -13.63 10.20
CA GLU A 126 2.05 -14.83 9.53
C GLU A 126 2.94 -15.22 8.33
N ALA A 127 3.31 -14.25 7.48
CA ALA A 127 4.18 -14.50 6.34
C ALA A 127 5.58 -15.01 6.74
N THR A 128 6.14 -14.52 7.85
CA THR A 128 7.45 -14.98 8.37
C THR A 128 7.38 -16.26 9.19
N SER A 129 6.20 -16.67 9.67
CA SER A 129 6.04 -17.90 10.45
C SER A 129 5.95 -19.15 9.57
N ILE A 130 5.82 -18.97 8.25
CA ILE A 130 5.67 -20.03 7.24
C ILE A 130 6.96 -20.21 6.43
N SER A 131 7.97 -19.34 6.63
CA SER A 131 9.31 -19.42 6.01
C SER A 131 10.31 -20.15 6.90
#